data_AF-A0A2M7E7P9-F1
#
_entry.id   AF-A0A2M7E7P9-F1
#
_cell.length_a   1.000
_cell.length_b   1.000
_cell.length_c   1.000
_cell.angle_alpha   90.00
_cell.angle_beta   90.00
_cell.angle_gamma   90.00
#
_symmetry.space_group_name_H-M   'P 1'
#
loop_
_entity.id
_entity.type
_entity.pdbx_description
1 polymer ?
#
loop_
_entity_poly.entity_id
_entity_poly.type
_entity_poly.pdbx_seq_one_letter_code
_entity_poly.pdbx_strand_id
1 'polypeptide(L)'
;MNYKVPLKNPSPDITNAIKIIMGESPIKNHPPLVEYLIDPVHMKRIIEMIGENWSDERTKSLDNYIECWYRLGYDYVRIERDAGFATGGKEVADTTVKERTRKWVTMKSGIINTWDD
;
A
#
# COMPACT_ATOMS: atom_id res chain seq x y z
N MET A 1 -20.37 6.40 15.28
CA MET A 1 -20.56 5.69 13.99
C MET A 1 -19.96 4.30 14.13
N ASN A 2 -20.70 3.26 13.78
CA ASN A 2 -20.18 1.89 13.76
C ASN A 2 -19.62 1.63 12.36
N TYR A 3 -18.32 1.90 12.15
CA TYR A 3 -17.69 1.68 10.85
C TYR A 3 -17.35 0.20 10.71
N LYS A 4 -18.06 -0.49 9.81
CA LYS A 4 -17.80 -1.90 9.48
C LYS A 4 -16.98 -1.96 8.20
N VAL A 5 -15.72 -2.32 8.34
CA VAL A 5 -14.83 -2.62 7.21
C VAL A 5 -14.74 -4.14 7.00
N PRO A 6 -14.60 -4.62 5.75
CA PRO A 6 -14.57 -3.86 4.50
C PRO A 6 -15.97 -3.33 4.10
N LEU A 7 -16.04 -2.16 3.48
CA LEU A 7 -17.26 -1.48 3.07
C LEU A 7 -17.94 -2.19 1.90
N LYS A 8 -19.27 -2.30 1.93
CA LYS A 8 -20.03 -2.90 0.81
C LYS A 8 -20.15 -1.96 -0.39
N ASN A 9 -20.46 -0.68 -0.12
CA ASN A 9 -20.65 0.37 -1.12
C ASN A 9 -19.79 1.59 -0.76
N PRO A 10 -18.48 1.57 -1.06
CA PRO A 10 -17.64 2.74 -0.87
C PRO A 10 -18.07 3.89 -1.79
N SER A 11 -17.80 5.13 -1.37
CA SER A 11 -18.06 6.33 -2.16
C SER A 11 -16.97 7.38 -1.91
N PRO A 12 -15.69 7.06 -2.24
CA PRO A 12 -14.59 8.00 -2.10
C PRO A 12 -14.80 9.24 -2.98
N ASP A 13 -14.39 10.40 -2.48
CA ASP A 13 -14.52 11.69 -3.16
C ASP A 13 -13.19 12.45 -3.14
N ILE A 14 -12.36 12.17 -4.15
CA ILE A 14 -11.05 12.82 -4.31
C ILE A 14 -11.18 14.35 -4.49
N THR A 15 -12.28 14.84 -5.08
CA THR A 15 -12.45 16.27 -5.33
C THR A 15 -12.68 17.01 -4.02
N ASN A 16 -13.55 16.46 -3.16
CA ASN A 16 -13.78 17.01 -1.83
C ASN A 16 -12.56 16.83 -0.92
N ALA A 17 -11.85 15.69 -1.01
CA ALA A 17 -10.60 15.45 -0.28
C ALA A 17 -9.55 16.53 -0.58
N ILE A 18 -9.32 16.85 -1.86
CA ILE A 18 -8.39 17.91 -2.28
C ILE A 18 -8.81 19.26 -1.69
N LYS A 19 -10.08 19.66 -1.84
CA LYS A 19 -10.58 20.94 -1.29
C LYS A 19 -10.36 21.06 0.21
N ILE A 20 -10.59 19.98 0.96
CA ILE A 20 -10.37 19.95 2.41
C ILE A 20 -8.88 20.07 2.75
N ILE A 21 -8.02 19.29 2.08
CA ILE A 21 -6.56 19.32 2.31
C ILE A 21 -5.98 20.71 1.99
N MET A 22 -6.50 21.36 0.95
CA MET A 22 -6.10 22.71 0.55
C MET A 22 -6.72 23.83 1.42
N GLY A 23 -7.58 23.49 2.38
CA GLY A 23 -8.25 24.46 3.26
C GLY A 23 -9.38 25.25 2.59
N GLU A 24 -9.81 24.85 1.39
CA GLU A 24 -10.87 25.50 0.60
C GLU A 24 -12.27 25.11 1.09
N SER A 25 -12.40 24.04 1.87
CA SER A 25 -13.68 23.58 2.41
C SER A 25 -13.52 22.94 3.79
N PRO A 26 -14.46 23.17 4.72
CA PRO A 26 -14.44 22.51 6.01
C PRO A 26 -14.89 21.04 5.89
N ILE A 27 -14.41 20.19 6.80
CA ILE A 27 -14.88 18.82 6.93
C ILE A 27 -16.34 18.85 7.42
N LYS A 28 -17.25 18.23 6.65
CA LYS A 28 -18.68 18.18 7.00
C LYS A 28 -19.12 16.80 7.48
N ASN A 29 -18.98 15.79 6.61
CA ASN A 29 -19.59 14.47 6.83
C ASN A 29 -18.58 13.39 7.19
N HIS A 30 -17.48 13.31 6.45
CA HIS A 30 -16.40 12.36 6.66
C HIS A 30 -15.05 13.06 6.44
N PRO A 31 -14.04 12.77 7.26
CA PRO A 31 -12.68 13.26 7.00
C PRO A 31 -12.11 12.58 5.74
N PRO A 32 -11.30 13.27 4.94
CA PRO A 32 -10.55 12.63 3.86
C PRO A 32 -9.63 11.55 4.40
N LEU A 33 -9.65 10.38 3.77
CA LEU A 33 -8.76 9.28 4.11
C LEU A 33 -7.67 9.13 3.05
N VAL A 34 -6.42 9.30 3.50
CA VAL A 34 -5.20 9.26 2.68
C VAL A 34 -4.37 8.07 3.14
N GLU A 35 -3.91 7.28 2.19
CA GLU A 35 -3.07 6.11 2.45
C GLU A 35 -1.81 6.49 3.26
N TYR A 36 -1.44 5.60 4.18
CA TYR A 36 -0.14 5.66 4.85
C TYR A 36 0.67 4.43 4.47
N LEU A 37 0.35 3.27 5.05
CA LEU A 37 0.94 1.96 4.75
C LEU A 37 0.00 0.84 5.26
N ILE A 38 0.00 -0.31 4.59
CA ILE A 38 -0.60 -1.56 5.07
C ILE A 38 0.30 -2.76 4.73
N ASP A 39 0.51 -3.66 5.68
CA ASP A 39 1.29 -4.89 5.43
C ASP A 39 0.51 -5.80 4.45
N PRO A 40 1.16 -6.39 3.44
CA PRO A 40 0.53 -7.30 2.49
C PRO A 40 -0.26 -8.46 3.13
N VAL A 41 0.14 -8.94 4.32
CA VAL A 41 -0.59 -9.98 5.06
C VAL A 41 -2.00 -9.51 5.40
N HIS A 42 -2.18 -8.24 5.74
CA HIS A 42 -3.50 -7.66 6.00
C HIS A 42 -4.28 -7.42 4.71
N MET A 43 -3.63 -6.97 3.64
CA MET A 43 -4.28 -6.80 2.33
C MET A 43 -4.86 -8.12 1.83
N LYS A 44 -4.05 -9.19 1.87
CA LYS A 44 -4.50 -10.54 1.50
C LYS A 44 -5.75 -10.94 2.29
N ARG A 45 -5.73 -10.75 3.61
CA ARG A 45 -6.87 -11.09 4.44
C ARG A 45 -8.13 -10.29 4.09
N ILE A 46 -8.00 -9.01 3.79
CA ILE A 46 -9.12 -8.14 3.40
C ILE A 46 -9.71 -8.59 2.05
N ILE A 47 -8.86 -8.92 1.08
CA ILE A 47 -9.27 -9.45 -0.24
C ILE A 47 -10.03 -10.77 -0.11
N GLU A 48 -9.57 -11.67 0.75
CA GLU A 48 -10.30 -12.91 1.04
C GLU A 48 -11.64 -12.65 1.74
N MET A 49 -11.72 -11.64 2.61
CA MET A 49 -12.96 -11.28 3.31
C MET A 49 -14.04 -10.72 2.38
N ILE A 50 -13.66 -10.12 1.25
CA ILE A 50 -14.60 -9.63 0.22
C ILE A 50 -14.91 -10.70 -0.84
N GLY A 51 -14.37 -11.92 -0.71
CA GLY A 51 -14.62 -13.04 -1.61
C GLY A 51 -13.73 -13.07 -2.86
N GLU A 52 -12.68 -12.26 -2.90
CA GLU A 52 -11.73 -12.20 -4.00
C GLU A 52 -10.48 -13.05 -3.74
N ASN A 53 -9.76 -13.39 -4.81
CA ASN A 53 -8.52 -14.17 -4.72
C ASN A 53 -7.29 -13.25 -4.76
N TRP A 54 -6.39 -13.41 -3.79
CA TRP A 54 -5.07 -12.78 -3.80
C TRP A 54 -4.21 -13.32 -4.94
N SER A 55 -3.50 -12.42 -5.64
CA SER A 55 -2.55 -12.78 -6.68
C SER A 55 -1.25 -11.97 -6.56
N ASP A 56 -0.13 -12.65 -6.72
CA ASP A 56 1.20 -12.01 -6.84
C ASP A 56 1.54 -11.63 -8.29
N GLU A 57 0.66 -11.94 -9.25
CA GLU A 57 0.80 -11.53 -10.65
C GLU A 57 0.66 -10.01 -10.79
N ARG A 58 1.58 -9.36 -11.51
CA ARG A 58 1.74 -7.88 -11.52
C ARG A 58 0.47 -7.07 -11.83
N THR A 59 -0.36 -7.54 -12.76
CA THR A 59 -1.62 -6.90 -13.18
C THR A 59 -2.70 -7.13 -12.13
N LYS A 60 -2.97 -8.39 -11.79
CA LYS A 60 -3.98 -8.77 -10.81
C LYS A 60 -3.66 -8.28 -9.38
N SER A 61 -2.38 -8.10 -9.07
CA SER A 61 -1.95 -7.49 -7.80
C SER A 61 -2.29 -6.01 -7.72
N LEU A 62 -2.39 -5.29 -8.86
CA LEU A 62 -2.90 -3.92 -8.86
C LEU A 62 -4.40 -3.89 -8.58
N ASP A 63 -5.17 -4.81 -9.17
CA ASP A 63 -6.62 -4.91 -8.91
C ASP A 63 -6.90 -5.22 -7.43
N ASN A 64 -6.17 -6.18 -6.85
CA ASN A 64 -6.24 -6.46 -5.41
C ASN A 64 -5.82 -5.24 -4.57
N TYR A 65 -4.80 -4.49 -4.98
CA TYR A 65 -4.38 -3.28 -4.27
C TYR A 65 -5.49 -2.21 -4.28
N ILE A 66 -6.06 -1.91 -5.46
CA ILE A 66 -7.14 -0.94 -5.62
C ILE A 66 -8.37 -1.36 -4.83
N GLU A 67 -8.81 -2.61 -4.98
CA GLU A 67 -10.03 -3.11 -4.31
C GLU A 67 -9.88 -3.09 -2.79
N CYS A 68 -8.70 -3.43 -2.25
CA CYS A 68 -8.43 -3.36 -0.82
C CYS A 68 -8.65 -1.94 -0.28
N TRP A 69 -8.03 -0.93 -0.88
CA TRP A 69 -8.14 0.45 -0.40
C TRP A 69 -9.52 1.06 -0.65
N TYR A 70 -10.12 0.74 -1.80
CA TYR A 70 -11.49 1.16 -2.12
C TYR A 70 -12.48 0.64 -1.06
N ARG A 71 -12.37 -0.64 -0.68
CA ARG A 71 -13.20 -1.26 0.36
C ARG A 71 -12.91 -0.73 1.76
N LEU A 72 -11.74 -0.14 2.01
CA LEU A 72 -11.44 0.55 3.25
C LEU A 72 -11.96 2.00 3.27
N GLY A 73 -12.41 2.53 2.12
CA GLY A 73 -13.02 3.86 2.01
C GLY A 73 -12.01 4.99 1.85
N TYR A 74 -10.81 4.71 1.34
CA TYR A 74 -9.79 5.73 1.13
C TYR A 74 -10.11 6.59 -0.09
N ASP A 75 -9.99 7.91 0.07
CA ASP A 75 -10.21 8.89 -1.00
C ASP A 75 -8.99 9.04 -1.90
N TYR A 76 -7.80 8.80 -1.32
CA TYR A 76 -6.53 8.87 -2.02
C TYR A 76 -5.62 7.71 -1.58
N VAL A 77 -4.97 7.11 -2.57
CA VAL A 77 -4.01 6.04 -2.38
C VAL A 77 -2.77 6.34 -3.21
N ARG A 78 -1.59 6.34 -2.57
CA ARG A 78 -0.33 6.47 -3.29
C ARG A 78 0.12 5.08 -3.72
N ILE A 79 0.33 4.92 -5.03
CA ILE A 79 0.95 3.70 -5.55
C ILE A 79 2.45 3.93 -5.57
N GLU A 80 3.18 3.19 -4.75
CA GLU A 80 4.63 3.08 -4.82
C GLU A 80 5.00 1.70 -5.38
N ARG A 81 5.70 1.68 -6.52
CA ARG A 81 6.28 0.45 -7.09
C ARG A 81 7.74 0.72 -7.38
N ASP A 82 8.57 -0.30 -7.13
CA ASP A 82 9.99 -0.27 -7.46
C ASP A 82 10.20 -0.01 -8.96
N ALA A 83 11.18 0.85 -9.28
CA ALA A 83 11.49 1.24 -10.66
C ALA A 83 12.33 0.20 -11.43
N GLY A 84 12.57 -0.98 -10.85
CA GLY A 84 13.37 -2.07 -11.40
C GLY A 84 14.85 -2.00 -11.04
N PHE A 85 15.22 -1.23 -10.01
CA PHE A 85 16.60 -1.00 -9.63
C PHE A 85 17.12 -2.15 -8.76
N ALA A 86 17.98 -2.99 -9.32
CA ALA A 86 18.64 -4.04 -8.55
C ALA A 86 19.61 -3.42 -7.54
N THR A 87 19.33 -3.59 -6.24
CA THR A 87 20.23 -3.16 -5.16
C THR A 87 20.89 -4.38 -4.52
N GLY A 88 22.20 -4.28 -4.25
CA GLY A 88 22.91 -5.31 -3.51
C GLY A 88 22.40 -5.37 -2.07
N GLY A 89 21.87 -6.52 -1.66
CA GLY A 89 21.31 -6.70 -0.32
C GLY A 89 21.82 -7.96 0.35
N LYS A 90 21.72 -8.01 1.68
CA LYS A 90 21.92 -9.23 2.45
C LYS A 90 20.59 -9.66 3.04
N GLU A 91 20.31 -10.95 2.92
CA GLU A 91 19.16 -11.62 3.50
C GLU A 91 19.63 -12.60 4.55
N VAL A 92 19.00 -12.59 5.73
CA VAL A 92 19.24 -13.58 6.79
C VAL A 92 17.93 -14.03 7.40
N ALA A 93 17.92 -15.20 8.03
CA ALA A 93 16.77 -15.64 8.83
C ALA A 93 16.52 -14.65 9.98
N ASP A 94 15.28 -14.20 10.13
CA ASP A 94 14.87 -13.37 11.24
C ASP A 94 14.55 -14.26 12.44
N THR A 95 15.42 -14.27 13.45
CA THR A 95 15.22 -15.10 14.65
C THR A 95 14.09 -14.61 15.56
N THR A 96 13.49 -13.46 15.28
CA THR A 96 12.40 -12.87 16.07
C THR A 96 10.99 -13.26 15.57
N VAL A 97 10.88 -13.91 14.40
CA VAL A 97 9.61 -14.32 13.81
C VAL A 97 9.73 -15.69 13.16
N LYS A 98 8.71 -16.54 13.32
CA LYS A 98 8.79 -17.99 13.02
C LYS A 98 9.12 -18.30 11.55
N GLU A 99 8.78 -17.41 10.62
CA GLU A 99 8.93 -17.62 9.16
C GLU A 99 9.15 -16.29 8.41
N ARG A 100 10.09 -15.45 8.85
CA ARG A 100 10.48 -14.26 8.08
C ARG A 100 11.99 -14.23 7.87
N THR A 101 12.38 -13.72 6.71
CA THR A 101 13.76 -13.31 6.45
C THR A 101 13.85 -11.79 6.62
N ARG A 102 14.96 -11.34 7.18
CA ARG A 102 15.27 -9.91 7.28
C ARG A 102 16.22 -9.56 6.13
N LYS A 103 15.85 -8.52 5.40
CA LYS A 103 16.63 -7.98 4.28
C LYS A 103 17.08 -6.58 4.63
N TRP A 104 18.31 -6.25 4.27
CA TRP A 104 18.80 -4.88 4.26
C TRP A 104 19.63 -4.64 3.00
N VAL A 105 19.50 -3.43 2.48
CA VAL A 105 20.34 -2.94 1.39
C VAL A 105 21.72 -2.67 1.94
N THR A 106 22.76 -3.06 1.20
CA THR A 106 24.14 -2.78 1.53
C THR A 106 24.70 -1.71 0.59
N MET A 107 25.57 -0.84 1.09
CA MET A 107 26.26 0.16 0.27
C MET A 107 27.55 -0.37 -0.38
N LYS A 108 27.82 -1.69 -0.29
CA LYS A 108 29.05 -2.29 -0.85
C LYS A 108 29.01 -2.45 -2.37
N SER A 109 27.81 -2.51 -2.95
CA SER A 109 27.59 -2.66 -4.38
C SER A 109 26.23 -2.03 -4.72
N GLY A 110 26.24 -1.05 -5.62
CA GLY A 110 25.06 -0.29 -6.05
C GLY A 110 24.92 -0.30 -7.57
N ILE A 111 24.02 0.54 -8.09
CA ILE A 111 23.90 0.77 -9.53
C ILE A 111 25.12 1.53 -10.05
N ILE A 112 25.65 2.43 -9.22
CA ILE A 112 26.89 3.15 -9.44
C ILE A 112 27.94 2.48 -8.56
N ASN A 113 28.85 1.73 -9.17
CA ASN A 113 29.96 1.07 -8.47
C ASN A 113 31.29 1.80 -8.69
N THR A 114 31.37 2.64 -9.72
CA THR A 114 32.55 3.44 -10.04
C THR A 114 32.16 4.88 -10.36
N TRP A 115 33.13 5.80 -10.35
CA TRP A 115 32.92 7.19 -10.78
C TRP A 115 32.81 7.35 -12.31
N ASP A 116 33.16 6.29 -13.06
CA ASP A 116 33.06 6.24 -14.51
C ASP A 116 31.73 5.63 -14.98
N ASP A 117 30.91 5.09 -14.06
CA ASP A 117 29.51 4.69 -14.29
C ASP A 117 28.59 5.92 -14.37
#